data_AF-A0A2T0GVP1-F1
#
_entry.id   AF-A0A2T0GVP1-F1
#
_cell.length_a   1.000
_cell.length_b   1.000
_cell.length_c   1.000
_cell.angle_alpha   90.00
_cell.angle_beta   90.00
_cell.angle_gamma   90.00
#
_symmetry.space_group_name_H-M   'P 1'
#
loop_
_entity.id
_entity.type
_entity.pdbx_description
1 polymer ?
#
loop_
_entity_poly.entity_id
_entity_poly.type
_entity_poly.pdbx_seq_one_letter_code
_entity_poly.pdbx_strand_id
1 'polypeptide(L)'
;MSEHPDSPQEHPEAVARSGAGKLFDVRTVIGGLFVVYGVLVGVAGLFPTEEGLAKAQGININLWTGLAMLVLGGLFLLWVRLRPLETPEIPGQED
;
A
#
# COMPACT_ATOMS: atom_id res chain seq x y z
N MET A 1 2.30 28.77 -50.77
CA MET A 1 3.14 27.76 -50.08
C MET A 1 3.39 28.33 -48.70
N SER A 2 2.57 27.95 -47.72
CA SER A 2 2.64 28.46 -46.35
C SER A 2 3.04 27.29 -45.47
N GLU A 3 4.33 27.17 -45.22
CA GLU A 3 4.84 26.21 -44.24
C GLU A 3 4.45 26.72 -42.85
N HIS A 4 3.55 25.98 -42.20
CA HIS A 4 3.22 26.15 -40.80
C HIS A 4 4.18 25.23 -40.03
N PRO A 5 5.11 25.76 -39.22
CA PRO A 5 6.00 24.91 -38.43
C PRO A 5 5.18 24.22 -37.34
N ASP A 6 5.06 22.89 -37.45
CA ASP A 6 4.58 22.02 -36.37
C ASP A 6 5.41 22.32 -35.13
N SER A 7 4.77 22.89 -34.12
CA SER A 7 5.39 23.09 -32.81
C SER A 7 5.34 21.74 -32.09
N PRO A 8 6.46 21.15 -31.65
CA PRO A 8 6.40 20.01 -30.75
C PRO A 8 5.62 20.44 -29.51
N GLN A 9 4.41 19.90 -29.34
CA GLN A 9 3.68 20.08 -28.10
C GLN A 9 4.41 19.26 -27.05
N GLU A 10 5.36 19.91 -26.36
CA GLU A 10 5.89 19.39 -25.12
C GLU A 10 4.70 19.20 -24.17
N HIS A 11 4.47 17.96 -23.73
CA HIS A 11 3.40 17.59 -22.83
C HIS A 11 3.98 17.61 -21.39
N PRO A 12 3.99 18.75 -20.68
CA PRO A 12 4.54 18.87 -19.32
C PRO A 12 3.83 18.01 -18.28
N GLU A 13 2.75 17.31 -18.66
CA GLU A 13 1.92 16.50 -17.78
C GLU A 13 2.51 15.10 -17.48
N ALA A 14 3.44 14.60 -18.30
CA ALA A 14 3.96 13.24 -18.16
C ALA A 14 4.86 13.05 -16.91
N VAL A 15 5.58 14.09 -16.49
CA VAL A 15 6.60 14.01 -15.43
C VAL A 15 5.97 13.94 -14.02
N ALA A 16 4.80 14.55 -13.81
CA ALA A 16 4.13 14.56 -12.50
C ALA A 16 3.47 13.20 -12.14
N ARG A 17 3.21 12.32 -13.12
CA ARG A 17 2.50 11.05 -12.91
C ARG A 17 3.39 9.94 -12.34
N SER A 18 4.70 9.95 -12.62
CA SER A 18 5.60 8.83 -12.29
C SER A 18 5.92 8.67 -10.80
N GLY A 19 5.96 9.75 -10.01
CA GLY A 19 6.22 9.67 -8.56
C GLY A 19 5.01 9.18 -7.75
N ALA A 20 3.79 9.59 -8.14
CA ALA A 20 2.56 9.26 -7.44
C ALA A 20 2.19 7.77 -7.57
N GLY A 21 2.46 7.14 -8.73
CA GLY A 21 2.17 5.72 -8.97
C GLY A 21 2.89 4.76 -8.01
N LYS A 22 4.08 5.14 -7.52
CA LYS A 22 4.85 4.35 -6.55
C LYS A 22 4.25 4.38 -5.14
N LEU A 23 3.59 5.48 -4.78
CA LEU A 23 2.92 5.66 -3.49
C LEU A 23 1.52 5.02 -3.45
N PHE A 24 0.89 4.84 -4.61
CA PHE A 24 -0.39 4.17 -4.77
C PHE A 24 -0.25 2.72 -5.32
N ASP A 25 0.80 1.99 -4.93
CA ASP A 25 0.87 0.55 -5.16
C ASP A 25 -0.18 -0.15 -4.27
N VAL A 26 -0.99 -1.01 -4.88
CA VAL A 26 -2.01 -1.82 -4.21
C VAL A 26 -1.45 -2.61 -3.02
N ARG A 27 -0.20 -3.07 -3.08
CA ARG A 27 0.47 -3.82 -2.00
C ARG A 27 0.75 -2.93 -0.80
N THR A 28 1.12 -1.68 -1.02
CA THR A 28 1.34 -0.69 0.04
C THR A 28 0.02 -0.29 0.69
N VAL A 29 -1.03 -0.07 -0.12
CA VAL A 29 -2.37 0.27 0.38
C VAL A 29 -2.94 -0.87 1.21
N ILE A 30 -2.98 -2.10 0.66
CA ILE A 30 -3.49 -3.28 1.36
C ILE A 30 -2.65 -3.58 2.61
N GLY A 31 -1.32 -3.58 2.49
CA GLY A 31 -0.42 -3.83 3.61
C GLY A 31 -0.59 -2.81 4.73
N GLY A 32 -0.67 -1.52 4.39
CA GLY A 32 -0.91 -0.44 5.35
C GLY A 32 -2.26 -0.59 6.06
N LEU A 33 -3.32 -0.91 5.33
CA LEU A 33 -4.65 -1.16 5.91
C LEU A 33 -4.62 -2.33 6.91
N PHE A 34 -3.99 -3.45 6.53
CA PHE A 34 -3.84 -4.60 7.43
C PHE A 34 -3.07 -4.25 8.70
N VAL A 35 -2.02 -3.43 8.60
CA VAL A 35 -1.28 -2.98 9.78
C VAL A 35 -2.15 -2.11 10.68
N VAL A 36 -2.84 -1.10 10.14
CA VAL A 36 -3.69 -0.19 10.93
C VAL A 36 -4.82 -0.96 11.62
N TYR A 37 -5.58 -1.77 10.88
CA TYR A 37 -6.64 -2.58 11.46
C TYR A 37 -6.10 -3.64 12.43
N GLY A 38 -4.97 -4.26 12.11
CA GLY A 38 -4.31 -5.22 12.98
C GLY A 38 -3.89 -4.62 14.32
N VAL A 39 -3.39 -3.38 14.34
CA VAL A 39 -3.13 -2.65 15.59
C VAL A 39 -4.42 -2.36 16.34
N LEU A 40 -5.45 -1.83 15.70
CA LEU A 40 -6.73 -1.51 16.36
C LEU A 40 -7.36 -2.75 17.01
N VAL A 41 -7.45 -3.84 16.25
CA VAL A 41 -8.03 -5.11 16.69
C VAL A 41 -7.12 -5.78 17.72
N GLY A 42 -5.79 -5.71 17.56
CA GLY A 42 -4.82 -6.23 18.52
C GLY A 42 -4.90 -5.50 19.87
N VAL A 43 -5.02 -4.17 19.88
CA VAL A 43 -5.20 -3.37 21.11
C VAL A 43 -6.53 -3.71 21.78
N ALA A 44 -7.62 -3.84 21.01
CA ALA A 44 -8.89 -4.33 21.55
C ALA A 44 -8.79 -5.75 22.14
N GLY A 45 -7.88 -6.57 21.59
CA GLY A 45 -7.51 -7.87 22.14
C GLY A 45 -6.67 -7.79 23.42
N LEU A 46 -5.84 -6.77 23.63
CA LEU A 46 -5.08 -6.64 24.88
C LEU A 46 -5.96 -6.25 26.08
N PHE A 47 -7.09 -5.60 25.83
CA PHE A 47 -8.05 -5.18 26.86
C PHE A 47 -9.44 -5.79 26.60
N PRO A 48 -9.59 -7.12 26.70
CA PRO A 48 -10.86 -7.77 26.41
C PRO A 48 -11.89 -7.45 27.48
N THR A 49 -13.15 -7.24 27.07
CA THR A 49 -14.28 -7.14 27.99
C THR A 49 -14.73 -8.54 28.44
N GLU A 50 -15.26 -8.64 29.66
CA GLU A 50 -15.76 -9.89 30.26
C GLU A 50 -16.78 -10.61 29.35
N GLU A 51 -17.68 -9.84 28.70
CA GLU A 51 -18.65 -10.36 27.74
C GLU A 51 -18.02 -10.96 26.48
N GLY A 52 -16.88 -10.40 26.03
CA GLY A 52 -16.12 -10.90 24.89
C GLY A 52 -15.41 -12.22 25.20
N LEU A 53 -14.84 -12.35 26.40
CA LEU A 53 -14.18 -13.58 26.85
C LEU A 53 -15.18 -14.72 27.06
N ALA A 54 -16.36 -14.42 27.61
CA ALA A 54 -17.42 -15.40 27.82
C ALA A 54 -17.95 -15.99 26.49
N LYS A 55 -18.05 -15.18 25.43
CA LYS A 55 -18.49 -15.64 24.10
C LYS A 55 -17.43 -16.44 23.34
N ALA A 56 -16.15 -16.21 23.66
CA ALA A 56 -15.03 -16.80 22.94
C ALA A 56 -14.38 -17.99 23.68
N GLN A 57 -15.07 -18.60 24.64
CA GLN A 57 -14.57 -19.73 25.44
C GLN A 57 -13.20 -19.45 26.10
N GLY A 58 -12.96 -18.20 26.49
CA GLY A 58 -11.68 -17.77 27.08
C GLY A 58 -10.55 -17.52 26.07
N ILE A 59 -10.76 -17.71 24.76
CA ILE A 59 -9.78 -17.40 23.72
C ILE A 59 -9.96 -15.95 23.25
N ASN A 60 -8.87 -15.19 23.25
CA ASN A 60 -8.92 -13.81 22.79
C ASN A 60 -8.87 -13.72 21.25
N ILE A 61 -10.05 -13.77 20.62
CA ILE A 61 -10.15 -13.76 19.15
C ILE A 61 -9.58 -12.48 18.55
N ASN A 62 -9.84 -11.32 19.17
CA ASN A 62 -9.34 -10.04 18.70
C ASN A 62 -7.80 -10.01 18.70
N LEU A 63 -7.15 -10.55 19.74
CA LEU A 63 -5.69 -10.57 19.78
C LEU A 63 -5.10 -11.44 18.67
N TRP A 64 -5.64 -12.65 18.45
CA TRP A 64 -5.17 -13.55 17.40
C TRP A 64 -5.44 -12.99 15.99
N THR A 65 -6.63 -12.43 15.77
CA THR A 65 -6.98 -11.79 14.50
C THR A 65 -6.10 -10.59 14.23
N GLY A 66 -5.90 -9.71 15.22
CA GLY A 66 -5.01 -8.55 15.10
C GLY A 66 -3.57 -8.97 14.81
N LEU A 67 -3.06 -10.00 15.49
CA LEU A 67 -1.72 -10.53 15.24
C LEU A 67 -1.59 -11.11 13.83
N ALA A 68 -2.56 -11.90 13.36
CA ALA A 68 -2.57 -12.43 12.00
C ALA A 68 -2.57 -11.31 10.94
N MET A 69 -3.38 -10.25 11.16
CA MET A 69 -3.41 -9.06 10.30
C MET A 69 -2.06 -8.34 10.28
N LEU A 70 -1.39 -8.20 11.43
CA LEU A 70 -0.06 -7.56 11.50
C LEU A 70 1.01 -8.37 10.79
N VAL A 71 1.01 -9.70 10.94
CA VAL A 71 1.94 -10.58 10.22
C VAL A 71 1.70 -10.44 8.71
N LEU A 72 0.46 -10.54 8.25
CA LEU A 72 0.13 -10.43 6.83
C LEU A 72 0.48 -9.04 6.26
N GLY A 73 0.09 -7.97 6.95
CA GLY A 73 0.42 -6.60 6.55
C GLY A 73 1.94 -6.36 6.51
N GLY A 74 2.67 -6.86 7.51
CA GLY A 74 4.13 -6.84 7.55
C GLY A 74 4.77 -7.58 6.38
N LEU A 75 4.24 -8.75 6.01
CA LEU A 75 4.69 -9.48 4.82
C LEU A 75 4.47 -8.69 3.53
N PHE A 76 3.33 -8.01 3.37
CA PHE A 76 3.07 -7.16 2.21
C PHE A 76 4.05 -5.97 2.14
N LEU A 77 4.30 -5.31 3.26
CA LEU A 77 5.26 -4.19 3.31
C LEU A 77 6.69 -4.65 3.08
N LEU A 78 7.06 -5.81 3.64
CA LEU A 78 8.35 -6.44 3.38
C LEU A 78 8.49 -6.82 1.90
N TRP A 79 7.42 -7.32 1.27
CA TRP A 79 7.42 -7.61 -0.16
C TRP A 79 7.66 -6.35 -1.00
N VAL A 80 6.97 -5.24 -0.71
CA VAL A 80 7.20 -3.96 -1.40
C VAL A 80 8.66 -3.53 -1.27
N ARG A 81 9.25 -3.73 -0.09
CA ARG A 81 10.66 -3.43 0.18
C ARG A 81 11.64 -4.33 -0.58
N LEU A 82 11.29 -5.60 -0.79
CA LEU A 82 12.09 -6.60 -1.52
C LEU A 82 11.89 -6.55 -3.05
N ARG A 83 10.73 -6.10 -3.52
CA ARG A 83 10.32 -6.05 -4.94
C ARG A 83 9.72 -4.67 -5.28
N PRO A 84 10.54 -3.61 -5.34
CA PRO A 84 10.09 -2.28 -5.78
C PRO A 84 9.52 -2.36 -7.19
N LEU A 85 8.43 -1.62 -7.47
CA LEU A 85 7.96 -1.45 -8.84
C LEU A 85 8.97 -0.61 -9.62
N GLU A 86 9.40 -1.12 -10.77
CA GLU A 86 10.19 -0.37 -11.75
C GLU A 86 9.28 0.66 -12.43
N THR A 87 9.74 1.91 -12.48
CA THR A 87 9.06 2.95 -13.24
C THR A 87 9.35 2.71 -14.71
N PRO A 88 8.34 2.73 -15.61
CA PRO A 88 8.60 2.61 -17.05
C PRO A 88 9.58 3.69 -17.49
N GLU A 89 10.72 3.29 -18.04
CA GLU A 89 11.64 4.23 -18.68
C GLU A 89 10.95 4.78 -19.94
N ILE A 90 10.91 6.10 -20.07
CA ILE A 90 10.35 6.73 -21.26
C ILE A 90 11.33 6.51 -22.42
N PRO A 91 10.94 5.79 -23.49
CA PRO A 91 11.83 5.57 -24.62
C PRO A 91 12.00 6.89 -25.37
N GLY A 92 13.22 7.42 -25.44
CA GLY A 92 13.50 8.64 -26.21
C GLY A 92 14.70 9.49 -25.79
N GLN A 93 15.53 9.02 -24.84
CA GLN A 93 16.84 9.65 -24.59
C GLN A 93 17.93 8.75 -25.17
N GLU A 94 18.02 8.72 -26.50
CA GLU A 94 19.17 8.18 -27.24
C GLU A 94 20.19 9.32 -27.38
N ASP A 95 21.39 9.14 -26.84
CA ASP A 95 22.54 10.06 -26.96
C ASP A 95 23.06 10.19 -28.40
#